data_AF-A0AAQ4P8A7-F1
#
_entry.id   AF-A0AAQ4P8A7-F1
#
_cell.length_a   1.000
_cell.length_b   1.000
_cell.length_c   1.000
_cell.angle_alpha   90.00
_cell.angle_beta   90.00
_cell.angle_gamma   90.00
#
_symmetry.space_group_name_H-M   'P 1'
#
loop_
_entity.id
_entity.type
_entity.pdbx_description
1 polymer ?
#
loop_
_entity_poly.entity_id
_entity_poly.type
_entity_poly.pdbx_seq_one_letter_code
_entity_poly.pdbx_strand_id
1 'polypeptide(L)'
;MCSCVRRSRALSPALSPALLPRLLLLPPTGYRAAGRGLSTSPRRAAVAGGDSQPLPLPGQARVVICGGGIVGSSVAFHLAKLGWSDVVLLEQGRLGAGTTRLCAGIVSVAKPISIECQMANYSNSLYQGLEEETGVKTGYVKTGSLCLAQNQDRFLSLKRLASRLKVMGISCNIIKPKEVAKLHPLVNIHDLVGALHLPADAVASSPDVNHALAVAAAGHGVQILDRTTVQQVLIEKGQVMAVETDRGSIECEYFVNCAGQWAYELGQGSETKVSVPLHGCEHFYLLTKPLQDPLPPSTPVVIDMDGRMYARPWQGGLLSGGFEKNPKPIFTEGRNQLEIQNMQEDWDHFEPMLSSLLRRMPSVESAEIHQLVNCPESFTPDMRCLMGEIPSVAGYFVLAGMNSSGLAFAGGAGKYLAEWMTYGYPTANVWPLDIKRFGNLQSSRTFLRHRVMEVMPLLYELKVPRWDFQTGRQLRTSPLYDRLDTQGARWMEKHGFERPKYFVPHGKGAEYSPAAHYRFSILKPITWVYIYNIYIYIYIYIYMLFTNLFLCV
;
A
#
# COMPACT_ATOMS: atom_id res chain seq x y z
N MET A 1 16.85 -44.27 24.51
CA MET A 1 18.17 -44.95 24.47
C MET A 1 19.03 -44.14 23.51
N CYS A 2 19.87 -43.19 23.92
CA CYS A 2 21.07 -43.26 24.78
C CYS A 2 22.35 -43.71 24.05
N SER A 3 23.06 -42.75 23.44
CA SER A 3 24.46 -42.38 23.74
C SER A 3 24.91 -41.30 22.73
N CYS A 4 25.34 -40.08 23.07
CA CYS A 4 26.45 -39.65 23.93
C CYS A 4 27.84 -39.70 23.27
N VAL A 5 28.31 -38.55 22.77
CA VAL A 5 29.67 -38.05 22.99
C VAL A 5 29.59 -36.57 23.37
N ARG A 6 30.31 -36.14 24.42
CA ARG A 6 30.33 -34.76 24.95
C ARG A 6 31.63 -34.54 25.74
N ARG A 7 32.09 -33.27 25.82
CA ARG A 7 33.23 -32.74 26.65
C ARG A 7 34.63 -32.99 26.07
N SER A 8 35.67 -32.15 26.29
CA SER A 8 35.83 -30.74 26.75
C SER A 8 37.30 -30.29 26.47
N ARG A 9 37.92 -29.16 26.89
CA ARG A 9 37.65 -28.11 27.91
C ARG A 9 38.61 -26.89 27.66
N ALA A 10 38.20 -25.66 28.02
CA ALA A 10 38.94 -24.55 28.71
C ALA A 10 40.42 -24.17 28.36
N LEU A 11 40.97 -22.96 28.60
CA LEU A 11 40.50 -21.56 28.84
C LEU A 11 41.76 -20.63 28.94
N SER A 12 41.71 -19.41 28.36
CA SER A 12 42.41 -18.18 28.83
C SER A 12 43.98 -18.11 28.80
N PRO A 13 44.64 -16.93 28.98
CA PRO A 13 44.14 -15.58 29.34
C PRO A 13 44.56 -14.41 28.39
N ALA A 14 44.24 -13.18 28.83
CA ALA A 14 44.23 -11.92 28.08
C ALA A 14 45.57 -11.15 27.97
N LEU A 15 45.61 -10.19 27.05
CA LEU A 15 46.45 -8.96 27.08
C LEU A 15 45.69 -7.77 26.44
N SER A 16 45.99 -6.55 26.90
CA SER A 16 45.35 -5.26 26.54
C SER A 16 46.21 -4.10 27.11
N PRO A 17 46.00 -2.81 26.78
CA PRO A 17 45.89 -2.14 25.47
C PRO A 17 46.91 -0.99 25.29
N ALA A 18 47.13 -0.46 24.07
CA ALA A 18 47.83 0.82 23.88
C ALA A 18 47.53 1.58 22.56
N LEU A 19 47.16 2.86 22.70
CA LEU A 19 47.53 4.04 21.89
C LEU A 19 47.21 4.12 20.36
N LEU A 20 46.13 4.87 20.05
CA LEU A 20 46.06 6.14 19.24
C LEU A 20 46.74 6.24 17.83
N PRO A 21 46.32 7.17 16.93
CA PRO A 21 45.53 8.39 17.18
C PRO A 21 44.31 8.67 16.27
N ARG A 22 43.54 9.70 16.68
CA ARG A 22 42.50 10.38 15.91
C ARG A 22 43.09 11.08 14.68
N LEU A 23 42.33 11.12 13.58
CA LEU A 23 42.55 12.07 12.47
C LEU A 23 41.37 13.05 12.39
N LEU A 24 41.71 14.34 12.28
CA LEU A 24 40.78 15.46 12.34
C LEU A 24 40.32 15.88 10.93
N LEU A 25 39.13 16.50 10.90
CA LEU A 25 38.59 17.19 9.72
C LEU A 25 39.53 18.32 9.27
N LEU A 26 39.67 18.48 7.94
CA LEU A 26 40.15 19.71 7.31
C LEU A 26 39.19 20.10 6.17
N PRO A 27 38.83 21.39 6.04
CA PRO A 27 37.98 21.88 4.95
C PRO A 27 38.80 22.15 3.68
N PRO A 28 38.20 22.07 2.49
CA PRO A 28 38.86 22.48 1.25
C PRO A 28 39.04 24.01 1.20
N THR A 29 40.25 24.43 0.85
CA THR A 29 40.62 25.84 0.62
C THR A 29 40.07 26.37 -0.71
N GLY A 30 39.86 27.69 -0.78
CA GLY A 30 39.08 28.32 -1.86
C GLY A 30 39.85 28.64 -3.14
N TYR A 31 39.08 28.80 -4.22
CA TYR A 31 39.51 29.45 -5.46
C TYR A 31 38.99 30.90 -5.50
N ARG A 32 39.89 31.86 -5.73
CA ARG A 32 39.53 33.24 -6.10
C ARG A 32 39.63 33.39 -7.62
N ALA A 33 38.57 33.89 -8.24
CA ALA A 33 38.63 34.57 -9.53
C ALA A 33 37.73 35.81 -9.46
N ALA A 34 38.20 36.96 -9.96
CA ALA A 34 37.50 38.23 -9.87
C ALA A 34 36.86 38.60 -11.21
N GLY A 35 35.65 39.16 -11.18
CA GLY A 35 34.95 39.73 -12.33
C GLY A 35 33.85 40.67 -11.85
N ARG A 36 33.90 41.94 -12.26
CA ARG A 36 33.00 43.00 -11.75
C ARG A 36 31.66 43.02 -12.49
N GLY A 37 30.58 43.29 -11.76
CA GLY A 37 29.27 43.63 -12.33
C GLY A 37 28.37 44.22 -11.25
N LEU A 38 28.26 45.55 -11.20
CA LEU A 38 27.40 46.25 -10.25
C LEU A 38 25.95 46.25 -10.76
N SER A 39 25.02 45.67 -9.99
CA SER A 39 23.58 45.90 -10.15
C SER A 39 22.91 45.91 -8.78
N THR A 40 22.18 46.99 -8.50
CA THR A 40 21.57 47.25 -7.19
C THR A 40 20.23 46.56 -7.05
N SER A 41 20.11 45.62 -6.11
CA SER A 41 18.83 45.03 -5.69
C SER A 41 18.51 45.42 -4.24
N PRO A 42 17.23 45.61 -3.88
CA PRO A 42 16.85 46.09 -2.56
C PRO A 42 17.10 45.06 -1.47
N ARG A 43 17.38 45.55 -0.25
CA ARG A 43 17.75 44.75 0.93
C ARG A 43 16.80 43.56 1.15
N ARG A 44 17.30 42.34 1.00
CA ARG A 44 16.72 41.17 1.68
C ARG A 44 16.79 41.41 3.18
N ALA A 45 15.63 41.55 3.83
CA ALA A 45 15.56 41.38 5.27
C ALA A 45 15.98 39.94 5.59
N ALA A 46 16.97 39.77 6.48
CA ALA A 46 17.31 38.46 6.99
C ALA A 46 16.18 37.99 7.89
N VAL A 47 15.41 37.00 7.44
CA VAL A 47 14.46 36.30 8.30
C VAL A 47 15.29 35.46 9.26
N ALA A 48 15.52 36.00 10.46
CA ALA A 48 16.02 35.22 11.57
C ALA A 48 15.04 34.07 11.84
N GLY A 49 15.57 32.87 12.04
CA GLY A 49 14.76 31.72 12.43
C GLY A 49 14.17 31.95 13.81
N GLY A 50 12.91 32.41 13.87
CA GLY A 50 12.13 32.39 15.09
C GLY A 50 11.55 31.00 15.28
N ASP A 51 11.75 30.41 16.45
CA ASP A 51 10.90 29.31 16.91
C ASP A 51 9.46 29.81 16.94
N SER A 52 8.66 29.40 15.96
CA SER A 52 7.22 29.64 15.97
C SER A 52 6.62 28.86 17.13
N GLN A 53 5.99 29.59 18.06
CA GLN A 53 5.16 28.98 19.10
C GLN A 53 4.15 28.04 18.42
N PRO A 54 4.03 26.78 18.86
CA PRO A 54 3.15 25.82 18.20
C PRO A 54 1.70 26.30 18.30
N LEU A 55 0.97 26.24 17.18
CA LEU A 55 -0.43 26.68 17.10
C LEU A 55 -1.25 26.11 18.28
N PRO A 56 -2.07 26.93 18.96
CA PRO A 56 -2.81 26.49 20.13
C PRO A 56 -3.76 25.34 19.77
N LEU A 57 -3.90 24.37 20.68
CA LEU A 57 -4.85 23.27 20.51
C LEU A 57 -6.28 23.82 20.64
N PRO A 58 -7.18 23.63 19.67
CA PRO A 58 -8.59 24.02 19.82
C PRO A 58 -9.26 23.09 20.83
N GLY A 59 -10.14 23.63 21.69
CA GLY A 59 -10.85 22.82 22.69
C GLY A 59 -11.94 21.91 22.10
N GLN A 60 -12.48 22.26 20.94
CA GLN A 60 -13.48 21.50 20.20
C GLN A 60 -13.20 21.57 18.70
N ALA A 61 -13.58 20.54 17.96
CA ALA A 61 -13.68 20.54 16.49
C ALA A 61 -14.63 19.44 16.03
N ARG A 62 -15.44 19.69 15.00
CA ARG A 62 -16.35 18.68 14.45
C ARG A 62 -15.65 17.39 14.03
N VAL A 63 -14.48 17.50 13.39
CA VAL A 63 -13.68 16.34 12.96
C VAL A 63 -12.23 16.45 13.40
N VAL A 64 -11.71 15.38 14.01
CA VAL A 64 -10.28 15.19 14.24
C VAL A 64 -9.74 14.06 13.36
N ILE A 65 -8.75 14.37 12.51
CA ILE A 65 -8.07 13.42 11.62
C ILE A 65 -6.69 13.12 12.20
N CYS A 66 -6.39 11.85 12.47
CA CYS A 66 -5.08 11.42 12.93
C CYS A 66 -4.22 10.90 11.77
N GLY A 67 -3.08 11.56 11.51
CA GLY A 67 -2.07 11.20 10.52
C GLY A 67 -1.97 12.20 9.36
N GLY A 68 -0.87 12.95 9.30
CA GLY A 68 -0.55 13.96 8.27
C GLY A 68 0.17 13.42 7.04
N GLY A 69 0.00 12.12 6.77
CA GLY A 69 0.35 11.52 5.48
C GLY A 69 -0.69 11.85 4.39
N ILE A 70 -0.38 11.48 3.16
CA ILE A 70 -1.19 11.83 1.96
C ILE A 70 -2.67 11.45 2.08
N VAL A 71 -2.99 10.41 2.85
CA VAL A 71 -4.36 9.95 3.12
C VAL A 71 -5.12 10.94 4.00
N GLY A 72 -4.57 11.34 5.14
CA GLY A 72 -5.22 12.29 6.05
C GLY A 72 -5.35 13.67 5.44
N SER A 73 -4.30 14.17 4.78
CA SER A 73 -4.35 15.43 4.03
C SER A 73 -5.40 15.40 2.92
N SER A 74 -5.62 14.24 2.28
CA SER A 74 -6.68 14.09 1.29
C SER A 74 -8.08 14.06 1.89
N VAL A 75 -8.29 13.42 3.04
CA VAL A 75 -9.58 13.47 3.76
C VAL A 75 -9.88 14.90 4.19
N ALA A 76 -8.91 15.60 4.77
CA ALA A 76 -9.01 17.01 5.16
C ALA A 76 -9.41 17.90 3.99
N PHE A 77 -8.69 17.82 2.86
CA PHE A 77 -8.99 18.57 1.64
C PHE A 77 -10.41 18.32 1.14
N HIS A 78 -10.85 17.06 1.07
CA HIS A 78 -12.19 16.76 0.54
C HIS A 78 -13.31 17.16 1.51
N LEU A 79 -13.17 16.98 2.83
CA LEU A 79 -14.14 17.48 3.81
C LEU A 79 -14.29 19.01 3.69
N ALA A 80 -13.17 19.73 3.59
CA ALA A 80 -13.18 21.18 3.43
C ALA A 80 -13.82 21.62 2.11
N LYS A 81 -13.55 20.89 1.01
CA LYS A 81 -14.19 21.11 -0.32
C LYS A 81 -15.69 20.79 -0.32
N LEU A 82 -16.17 19.97 0.62
CA LEU A 82 -17.60 19.73 0.90
C LEU A 82 -18.20 20.71 1.92
N GLY A 83 -17.45 21.74 2.33
CA GLY A 83 -17.91 22.81 3.22
C GLY A 83 -17.72 22.56 4.72
N TRP A 84 -17.01 21.49 5.11
CA TRP A 84 -16.66 21.24 6.51
C TRP A 84 -15.33 21.92 6.84
N SER A 85 -15.39 23.14 7.39
CA SER A 85 -14.21 23.91 7.80
C SER A 85 -13.74 23.60 9.23
N ASP A 86 -14.61 23.11 10.11
CA ASP A 86 -14.29 22.76 11.50
C ASP A 86 -13.62 21.37 11.58
N VAL A 87 -12.39 21.31 11.04
CA VAL A 87 -11.60 20.09 10.89
C VAL A 87 -10.19 20.36 11.41
N VAL A 88 -9.69 19.44 12.24
CA VAL A 88 -8.33 19.45 12.77
C VAL A 88 -7.60 18.21 12.28
N LEU A 89 -6.45 18.38 11.64
CA LEU A 89 -5.52 17.31 11.32
C LEU A 89 -4.37 17.31 12.34
N LEU A 90 -4.12 16.16 12.94
CA LEU A 90 -3.04 15.93 13.93
C LEU A 90 -1.97 15.01 13.34
N GLU A 91 -0.70 15.39 13.47
CA GLU A 91 0.46 14.60 13.06
C GLU A 91 1.50 14.57 14.20
N GLN A 92 1.95 13.38 14.59
CA GLN A 92 2.90 13.17 15.69
C GLN A 92 4.32 13.67 15.37
N GLY A 93 4.72 13.63 14.10
CA GLY A 93 6.01 14.10 13.59
C GLY A 93 5.83 15.35 12.73
N ARG A 94 6.32 15.28 11.50
CA ARG A 94 6.09 16.29 10.44
C ARG A 94 5.13 15.74 9.37
N LEU A 95 4.45 16.63 8.66
CA LEU A 95 3.59 16.25 7.53
C LEU A 95 4.34 15.36 6.52
N GLY A 96 3.74 14.22 6.18
CA GLY A 96 4.31 13.24 5.26
C GLY A 96 5.43 12.37 5.83
N ALA A 97 5.80 12.48 7.11
CA ALA A 97 6.92 11.75 7.72
C ALA A 97 6.72 10.21 7.83
N GLY A 98 5.47 9.74 7.62
CA GLY A 98 5.13 8.33 7.45
C GLY A 98 5.60 7.75 6.10
N THR A 99 4.96 6.66 5.64
CA THR A 99 5.36 5.95 4.40
C THR A 99 5.23 6.81 3.14
N THR A 100 4.46 7.92 3.22
CA THR A 100 4.27 8.92 2.17
C THR A 100 5.60 9.41 1.58
N ARG A 101 6.62 9.69 2.39
CA ARG A 101 7.92 10.17 1.90
C ARG A 101 8.80 9.11 1.23
N LEU A 102 8.42 7.83 1.33
CA LEU A 102 9.16 6.66 0.82
C LEU A 102 8.47 6.03 -0.39
N CYS A 103 7.42 6.68 -0.92
CA CYS A 103 6.69 6.20 -2.09
C CYS A 103 7.52 6.35 -3.38
N ALA A 104 7.50 5.32 -4.23
CA ALA A 104 8.16 5.33 -5.55
C ALA A 104 7.63 6.43 -6.51
N GLY A 105 6.45 7.00 -6.23
CA GLY A 105 5.83 8.08 -7.00
C GLY A 105 4.91 7.65 -8.14
N ILE A 106 4.63 6.34 -8.28
CA ILE A 106 3.88 5.80 -9.44
C ILE A 106 2.37 5.96 -9.23
N VAL A 107 1.70 6.63 -10.18
CA VAL A 107 0.24 6.80 -10.25
C VAL A 107 -0.28 5.98 -11.42
N SER A 108 -0.63 4.71 -11.15
CA SER A 108 -1.22 3.81 -12.16
C SER A 108 -2.70 3.53 -11.90
N VAL A 109 -3.51 3.68 -12.94
CA VAL A 109 -4.98 3.53 -12.89
C VAL A 109 -5.42 2.06 -13.03
N ALA A 110 -4.57 1.18 -13.56
CA ALA A 110 -4.93 -0.20 -13.87
C ALA A 110 -4.92 -1.10 -12.61
N LYS A 111 -6.09 -1.35 -12.03
CA LYS A 111 -6.23 -2.06 -10.74
C LYS A 111 -7.13 -3.31 -10.79
N PRO A 112 -6.98 -4.27 -9.85
CA PRO A 112 -7.73 -5.53 -9.83
C PRO A 112 -9.26 -5.39 -9.79
N ILE A 113 -9.82 -4.38 -9.12
CA ILE A 113 -11.27 -4.14 -9.02
C ILE A 113 -11.67 -2.72 -9.43
N SER A 114 -12.94 -2.54 -9.85
CA SER A 114 -13.41 -1.29 -10.47
C SER A 114 -13.32 -0.06 -9.55
N ILE A 115 -13.61 -0.20 -8.25
CA ILE A 115 -13.53 0.94 -7.31
C ILE A 115 -12.09 1.44 -7.11
N GLU A 116 -11.09 0.55 -7.15
CA GLU A 116 -9.67 0.93 -7.12
C GLU A 116 -9.26 1.65 -8.41
N CYS A 117 -9.76 1.21 -9.57
CA CYS A 117 -9.57 1.94 -10.83
C CYS A 117 -10.24 3.34 -10.78
N GLN A 118 -11.42 3.46 -10.18
CA GLN A 118 -12.11 4.76 -10.00
C GLN A 118 -11.32 5.68 -9.08
N MET A 119 -10.88 5.19 -7.91
CA MET A 119 -10.04 5.96 -6.99
C MET A 119 -8.74 6.41 -7.66
N ALA A 120 -8.05 5.50 -8.35
CA ALA A 120 -6.78 5.82 -8.99
C ALA A 120 -6.94 6.80 -10.17
N ASN A 121 -8.00 6.67 -10.97
CA ASN A 121 -8.30 7.62 -12.03
C ASN A 121 -8.59 9.01 -11.46
N TYR A 122 -9.37 9.09 -10.38
CA TYR A 122 -9.66 10.36 -9.71
C TYR A 122 -8.41 11.00 -9.12
N SER A 123 -7.58 10.24 -8.38
CA SER A 123 -6.30 10.74 -7.84
C SER A 123 -5.40 11.30 -8.94
N ASN A 124 -5.30 10.59 -10.08
CA ASN A 124 -4.49 11.02 -11.22
C ASN A 124 -4.96 12.37 -11.80
N SER A 125 -6.28 12.51 -12.02
CA SER A 125 -6.87 13.78 -12.47
C SER A 125 -6.73 14.91 -11.44
N LEU A 126 -6.85 14.60 -10.15
CA LEU A 126 -6.65 15.57 -9.06
C LEU A 126 -5.21 16.10 -9.07
N TYR A 127 -4.22 15.22 -9.10
CA TYR A 127 -2.80 15.60 -9.00
C TYR A 127 -2.30 16.40 -10.21
N GLN A 128 -2.94 16.22 -11.37
CA GLN A 128 -2.72 17.05 -12.55
C GLN A 128 -3.14 18.52 -12.32
N GLY A 129 -4.18 18.78 -11.54
CA GLY A 129 -4.70 20.13 -11.26
C GLY A 129 -4.15 20.79 -9.99
N LEU A 130 -3.53 20.04 -9.08
CA LEU A 130 -3.10 20.58 -7.77
C LEU A 130 -2.09 21.73 -7.86
N GLU A 131 -1.17 21.76 -8.84
CA GLU A 131 -0.23 22.89 -8.99
C GLU A 131 -0.95 24.19 -9.40
N GLU A 132 -2.03 24.09 -10.17
CA GLU A 132 -2.88 25.23 -10.56
C GLU A 132 -3.77 25.69 -9.39
N GLU A 133 -4.33 24.75 -8.61
CA GLU A 133 -5.19 25.05 -7.45
C GLU A 133 -4.40 25.63 -6.24
N THR A 134 -3.11 25.30 -6.09
CA THR A 134 -2.34 25.58 -4.86
C THR A 134 -1.04 26.37 -5.05
N GLY A 135 -0.51 26.46 -6.27
CA GLY A 135 0.84 26.96 -6.54
C GLY A 135 1.98 26.04 -6.07
N VAL A 136 1.67 24.88 -5.46
CA VAL A 136 2.67 23.90 -4.99
C VAL A 136 2.99 22.92 -6.11
N LYS A 137 4.27 22.85 -6.48
CA LYS A 137 4.75 21.92 -7.52
C LYS A 137 4.70 20.48 -7.03
N THR A 138 3.83 19.67 -7.60
CA THR A 138 3.61 18.26 -7.20
C THR A 138 4.60 17.29 -7.84
N GLY A 139 5.46 17.77 -8.75
CA GLY A 139 6.32 16.92 -9.57
C GLY A 139 5.55 15.98 -10.51
N TYR A 140 4.28 16.28 -10.81
CA TYR A 140 3.43 15.48 -11.69
C TYR A 140 3.96 15.48 -13.14
N VAL A 141 4.27 14.29 -13.65
CA VAL A 141 4.67 14.05 -15.03
C VAL A 141 3.83 12.92 -15.59
N LYS A 142 3.12 13.20 -16.68
CA LYS A 142 2.33 12.21 -17.42
C LYS A 142 3.26 11.32 -18.26
N THR A 143 3.87 10.32 -17.62
CA THR A 143 4.79 9.36 -18.24
C THR A 143 4.08 8.27 -19.05
N GLY A 144 2.85 7.94 -18.66
CA GLY A 144 2.22 6.66 -18.97
C GLY A 144 2.87 5.49 -18.22
N SER A 145 2.32 4.29 -18.42
CA SER A 145 2.91 3.04 -17.89
C SER A 145 2.76 1.85 -18.85
N LEU A 146 3.61 0.85 -18.66
CA LEU A 146 3.74 -0.38 -19.43
C LEU A 146 3.67 -1.59 -18.49
N CYS A 147 2.48 -2.17 -18.36
CA CYS A 147 2.29 -3.44 -17.67
C CYS A 147 2.69 -4.58 -18.62
N LEU A 148 3.78 -5.29 -18.34
CA LEU A 148 4.35 -6.31 -19.22
C LEU A 148 3.72 -7.70 -19.00
N ALA A 149 3.81 -8.56 -20.02
CA ALA A 149 3.48 -9.97 -19.93
C ALA A 149 4.58 -10.84 -20.54
N GLN A 150 5.22 -11.68 -19.72
CA GLN A 150 6.22 -12.66 -20.16
C GLN A 150 5.58 -13.96 -20.65
N ASN A 151 4.30 -14.18 -20.33
CA ASN A 151 3.57 -15.40 -20.69
C ASN A 151 2.13 -15.10 -21.15
N GLN A 152 1.53 -16.10 -21.79
CA GLN A 152 0.20 -15.96 -22.41
C GLN A 152 -0.92 -15.76 -21.39
N ASP A 153 -0.87 -16.38 -20.21
CA ASP A 153 -1.91 -16.20 -19.19
C ASP A 153 -1.84 -14.80 -18.55
N ARG A 154 -0.65 -14.23 -18.31
CA ARG A 154 -0.49 -12.82 -17.95
C ARG A 154 -1.06 -11.92 -19.04
N PHE A 155 -0.76 -12.19 -20.31
CA PHE A 155 -1.28 -11.40 -21.42
C PHE A 155 -2.81 -11.46 -21.55
N LEU A 156 -3.42 -12.62 -21.28
CA LEU A 156 -4.87 -12.77 -21.16
C LEU A 156 -5.44 -11.98 -19.96
N SER A 157 -4.75 -11.98 -18.82
CA SER A 157 -5.13 -11.19 -17.64
C SER A 157 -5.12 -9.68 -17.95
N LEU A 158 -4.06 -9.19 -18.60
CA LEU A 158 -3.96 -7.79 -19.07
C LEU A 158 -5.06 -7.43 -20.07
N LYS A 159 -5.41 -8.32 -21.01
CA LYS A 159 -6.54 -8.10 -21.93
C LYS A 159 -7.89 -7.98 -21.20
N ARG A 160 -8.11 -8.79 -20.15
CA ARG A 160 -9.31 -8.69 -19.30
C ARG A 160 -9.35 -7.37 -18.53
N LEU A 161 -8.21 -6.91 -18.03
CA LEU A 161 -8.08 -5.60 -17.37
C LEU A 161 -8.37 -4.45 -18.35
N ALA A 162 -7.76 -4.47 -19.54
CA ALA A 162 -8.03 -3.49 -20.60
C ALA A 162 -9.51 -3.45 -21.01
N SER A 163 -10.17 -4.61 -21.09
CA SER A 163 -11.62 -4.67 -21.36
C SER A 163 -12.45 -3.96 -20.29
N ARG A 164 -12.07 -4.06 -19.01
CA ARG A 164 -12.73 -3.32 -17.92
C ARG A 164 -12.48 -1.82 -18.02
N LEU A 165 -11.22 -1.43 -18.22
CA LEU A 165 -10.82 -0.02 -18.32
C LEU A 165 -11.55 0.70 -19.46
N LYS A 166 -11.71 0.05 -20.62
CA LYS A 166 -12.51 0.58 -21.75
C LYS A 166 -13.97 0.83 -21.39
N VAL A 167 -14.62 -0.07 -20.65
CA VAL A 167 -16.00 0.12 -20.17
C VAL A 167 -16.09 1.30 -19.18
N MET A 168 -15.01 1.59 -18.46
CA MET A 168 -14.90 2.73 -17.54
C MET A 168 -14.46 4.04 -18.23
N GLY A 169 -14.30 4.06 -19.56
CA GLY A 169 -13.81 5.23 -20.30
C GLY A 169 -12.31 5.52 -20.15
N ILE A 170 -11.54 4.62 -19.54
CA ILE A 170 -10.11 4.81 -19.28
C ILE A 170 -9.29 4.33 -20.49
N SER A 171 -8.57 5.26 -21.11
CA SER A 171 -7.75 5.01 -22.30
C SER A 171 -6.60 4.05 -22.01
N CYS A 172 -6.58 2.92 -22.73
CA CYS A 172 -5.54 1.91 -22.62
C CYS A 172 -5.42 1.07 -23.92
N ASN A 173 -4.20 0.63 -24.21
CA ASN A 173 -3.86 -0.08 -25.43
C ASN A 173 -3.17 -1.42 -25.12
N ILE A 174 -3.59 -2.49 -25.81
CA ILE A 174 -2.86 -3.75 -25.80
C ILE A 174 -1.86 -3.70 -26.96
N ILE A 175 -0.57 -3.73 -26.65
CA ILE A 175 0.52 -3.49 -27.61
C ILE A 175 1.46 -4.70 -27.72
N LYS A 176 2.15 -4.80 -28.86
CA LYS A 176 3.15 -5.84 -29.15
C LYS A 176 4.52 -5.49 -28.55
N PRO A 177 5.42 -6.47 -28.34
CA PRO A 177 6.77 -6.22 -27.83
C PRO A 177 7.57 -5.17 -28.64
N LYS A 178 7.43 -5.15 -29.97
CA LYS A 178 8.06 -4.13 -30.84
C LYS A 178 7.58 -2.69 -30.60
N GLU A 179 6.41 -2.51 -29.98
CA GLU A 179 5.90 -1.18 -29.60
C GLU A 179 6.40 -0.79 -28.21
N VAL A 180 6.60 -1.76 -27.30
CA VAL A 180 7.25 -1.55 -26.00
C VAL A 180 8.66 -0.96 -26.19
N ALA A 181 9.48 -1.55 -27.07
CA ALA A 181 10.84 -1.05 -27.34
C ALA A 181 10.88 0.37 -27.96
N LYS A 182 9.81 0.80 -28.65
CA LYS A 182 9.70 2.19 -29.16
C LYS A 182 9.37 3.19 -28.05
N LEU A 183 8.63 2.75 -27.03
CA LEU A 183 8.20 3.58 -25.91
C LEU A 183 9.24 3.61 -24.78
N HIS A 184 10.01 2.53 -24.60
CA HIS A 184 11.02 2.42 -23.55
C HIS A 184 12.27 1.67 -24.06
N PRO A 185 13.35 2.38 -24.45
CA PRO A 185 14.47 1.75 -25.16
C PRO A 185 15.29 0.79 -24.29
N LEU A 186 15.33 0.97 -22.97
CA LEU A 186 16.08 0.06 -22.08
C LEU A 186 15.37 -1.30 -21.87
N VAL A 187 14.10 -1.45 -22.25
CA VAL A 187 13.37 -2.70 -21.99
C VAL A 187 13.81 -3.78 -22.99
N ASN A 188 14.42 -4.85 -22.46
CA ASN A 188 14.54 -6.12 -23.17
C ASN A 188 13.14 -6.65 -23.47
N ILE A 189 12.85 -6.93 -24.75
CA ILE A 189 11.53 -7.38 -25.22
C ILE A 189 11.51 -8.84 -25.68
N HIS A 190 12.63 -9.56 -25.66
CA HIS A 190 12.77 -10.85 -26.33
C HIS A 190 11.92 -11.97 -25.72
N ASP A 191 11.61 -11.88 -24.42
CA ASP A 191 10.75 -12.84 -23.69
C ASP A 191 9.31 -12.33 -23.48
N LEU A 192 8.93 -11.21 -24.08
CA LEU A 192 7.60 -10.64 -23.93
C LEU A 192 6.61 -11.18 -24.96
N VAL A 193 5.40 -11.50 -24.48
CA VAL A 193 4.23 -11.81 -25.33
C VAL A 193 3.54 -10.51 -25.77
N GLY A 194 3.54 -9.49 -24.92
CA GLY A 194 2.96 -8.17 -25.16
C GLY A 194 2.85 -7.34 -23.88
N ALA A 195 2.17 -6.21 -23.95
CA ALA A 195 1.95 -5.34 -22.80
C ALA A 195 0.58 -4.63 -22.85
N LEU A 196 0.17 -4.10 -21.69
CA LEU A 196 -0.89 -3.10 -21.56
C LEU A 196 -0.23 -1.74 -21.34
N HIS A 197 -0.44 -0.83 -22.29
CA HIS A 197 0.04 0.55 -22.24
C HIS A 197 -1.09 1.48 -21.77
N LEU A 198 -0.80 2.27 -20.74
CA LEU A 198 -1.70 3.24 -20.13
C LEU A 198 -1.10 4.64 -20.32
N PRO A 199 -1.40 5.35 -21.43
CA PRO A 199 -0.79 6.65 -21.74
C PRO A 199 -1.24 7.79 -20.83
N ALA A 200 -2.21 7.53 -19.94
CA ALA A 200 -2.72 8.50 -18.97
C ALA A 200 -2.09 8.37 -17.58
N ASP A 201 -1.42 7.24 -17.27
CA ASP A 201 -0.72 7.05 -16.00
C ASP A 201 0.41 8.09 -15.83
N ALA A 202 0.83 8.31 -14.58
CA ALA A 202 1.77 9.38 -14.25
C ALA A 202 2.78 8.97 -13.17
N VAL A 203 3.78 9.82 -12.99
CA VAL A 203 4.64 9.86 -11.81
C VAL A 203 4.40 11.20 -11.11
N ALA A 204 4.33 11.20 -9.78
CA ALA A 204 4.27 12.42 -8.96
C ALA A 204 5.12 12.28 -7.70
N SER A 205 5.52 13.40 -7.10
CA SER A 205 6.22 13.42 -5.82
C SER A 205 5.21 13.29 -4.69
N SER A 206 5.21 12.14 -3.99
CA SER A 206 4.25 11.90 -2.92
C SER A 206 4.36 12.85 -1.72
N PRO A 207 5.55 13.35 -1.31
CA PRO A 207 5.67 14.46 -0.36
C PRO A 207 4.99 15.74 -0.84
N ASP A 208 5.21 16.12 -2.10
CA ASP A 208 4.76 17.42 -2.61
C ASP A 208 3.26 17.41 -2.92
N VAL A 209 2.71 16.28 -3.36
CA VAL A 209 1.25 16.06 -3.44
C VAL A 209 0.61 16.11 -2.05
N ASN A 210 1.23 15.51 -1.02
CA ASN A 210 0.75 15.63 0.36
C ASN A 210 0.76 17.08 0.84
N HIS A 211 1.83 17.82 0.55
CA HIS A 211 1.94 19.24 0.92
C HIS A 211 0.91 20.11 0.18
N ALA A 212 0.71 19.90 -1.13
CA ALA A 212 -0.31 20.59 -1.91
C ALA A 212 -1.72 20.35 -1.35
N LEU A 213 -2.07 19.10 -1.02
CA LEU A 213 -3.35 18.77 -0.38
C LEU A 213 -3.51 19.45 0.99
N ALA A 214 -2.45 19.48 1.81
CA ALA A 214 -2.45 20.15 3.10
C ALA A 214 -2.60 21.68 2.97
N VAL A 215 -1.94 22.30 1.99
CA VAL A 215 -2.07 23.73 1.67
C VAL A 215 -3.49 24.06 1.21
N ALA A 216 -4.07 23.24 0.32
CA ALA A 216 -5.44 23.40 -0.14
C ALA A 216 -6.46 23.26 1.01
N ALA A 217 -6.29 22.25 1.88
CA ALA A 217 -7.13 22.05 3.06
C ALA A 217 -7.05 23.25 4.02
N ALA A 218 -5.84 23.73 4.34
CA ALA A 218 -5.63 24.90 5.18
C ALA A 218 -6.21 26.19 4.57
N GLY A 219 -6.13 26.35 3.25
CA GLY A 219 -6.78 27.45 2.51
C GLY A 219 -8.31 27.45 2.60
N HIS A 220 -8.92 26.31 2.93
CA HIS A 220 -10.35 26.16 3.21
C HIS A 220 -10.69 26.14 4.71
N GLY A 221 -9.72 26.45 5.59
CA GLY A 221 -9.94 26.62 7.04
C GLY A 221 -9.56 25.43 7.92
N VAL A 222 -9.06 24.32 7.36
CA VAL A 222 -8.59 23.17 8.16
C VAL A 222 -7.39 23.59 9.01
N GLN A 223 -7.45 23.29 10.31
CA GLN A 223 -6.32 23.47 11.21
C GLN A 223 -5.40 22.25 11.12
N ILE A 224 -4.11 22.46 10.87
CA ILE A 224 -3.13 21.38 10.75
C ILE A 224 -2.06 21.56 11.83
N LEU A 225 -1.99 20.59 12.74
CA LEU A 225 -1.12 20.60 13.91
C LEU A 225 -0.11 19.45 13.80
N ASP A 226 1.11 19.78 13.39
CA ASP A 226 2.25 18.87 13.48
C ASP A 226 2.78 18.77 14.93
N ARG A 227 3.69 17.82 15.18
CA ARG A 227 4.26 17.53 16.51
C ARG A 227 3.20 17.43 17.62
N THR A 228 2.09 16.80 17.31
CA THR A 228 0.93 16.62 18.20
C THR A 228 0.49 15.16 18.14
N THR A 229 0.83 14.40 19.18
CA THR A 229 0.64 12.94 19.23
C THR A 229 -0.73 12.60 19.79
N VAL A 230 -1.58 11.94 19.00
CA VAL A 230 -2.81 11.33 19.52
C VAL A 230 -2.45 10.14 20.41
N GLN A 231 -2.93 10.18 21.66
CA GLN A 231 -2.68 9.14 22.66
C GLN A 231 -3.83 8.14 22.71
N GLN A 232 -5.08 8.63 22.77
CA GLN A 232 -6.28 7.81 22.73
C GLN A 232 -7.50 8.57 22.21
N VAL A 233 -8.54 7.82 21.84
CA VAL A 233 -9.85 8.35 21.46
C VAL A 233 -10.84 8.02 22.58
N LEU A 234 -11.42 9.05 23.17
CA LEU A 234 -12.41 8.92 24.23
C LEU A 234 -13.78 8.59 23.62
N ILE A 235 -14.40 7.54 24.16
CA ILE A 235 -15.63 6.96 23.63
C ILE A 235 -16.62 6.81 24.79
N GLU A 236 -17.78 7.45 24.69
CA GLU A 236 -18.87 7.34 25.66
C GLU A 236 -20.09 6.71 24.98
N LYS A 237 -20.76 5.77 25.65
CA LYS A 237 -22.00 5.11 25.16
C LYS A 237 -21.90 4.52 23.73
N GLY A 238 -20.68 4.22 23.26
CA GLY A 238 -20.44 3.70 21.91
C GLY A 238 -20.33 4.78 20.81
N GLN A 239 -20.04 6.02 21.17
CA GLN A 239 -19.80 7.13 20.24
C GLN A 239 -18.49 7.86 20.59
N VAL A 240 -17.79 8.39 19.58
CA VAL A 240 -16.64 9.31 19.78
C VAL A 240 -17.11 10.56 20.54
N MET A 241 -16.34 10.96 21.56
CA MET A 241 -16.57 12.19 22.33
C MET A 241 -15.41 13.18 22.21
N ALA A 242 -14.17 12.69 22.26
CA ALA A 242 -12.98 13.53 22.24
C ALA A 242 -11.74 12.73 21.81
N VAL A 243 -10.67 13.47 21.50
CA VAL A 243 -9.33 12.91 21.25
C VAL A 243 -8.37 13.49 22.28
N GLU A 244 -7.64 12.62 23.00
CA GLU A 244 -6.56 13.03 23.88
C GLU A 244 -5.23 13.05 23.13
N THR A 245 -4.46 14.11 23.38
CA THR A 245 -3.13 14.31 22.80
C THR A 245 -2.10 14.61 23.89
N ASP A 246 -0.82 14.56 23.52
CA ASP A 246 0.29 15.06 24.35
C ASP A 246 0.23 16.57 24.68
N ARG A 247 -0.74 17.30 24.11
CA ARG A 247 -0.92 18.75 24.28
C ARG A 247 -2.27 19.14 24.91
N GLY A 248 -3.08 18.16 25.33
CA GLY A 248 -4.45 18.34 25.83
C GLY A 248 -5.50 17.61 24.99
N SER A 249 -6.78 17.90 25.21
CA SER A 249 -7.90 17.19 24.59
C SER A 249 -8.68 18.08 23.63
N ILE A 250 -9.25 17.48 22.58
CA ILE A 250 -10.17 18.13 21.63
C ILE A 250 -11.50 17.38 21.68
N GLU A 251 -12.60 18.04 22.04
CA GLU A 251 -13.96 17.49 21.91
C GLU A 251 -14.36 17.38 20.43
N CYS A 252 -14.94 16.26 19.99
CA CYS A 252 -15.29 16.07 18.57
C CYS A 252 -16.43 15.08 18.31
N GLU A 253 -17.19 15.32 17.23
CA GLU A 253 -18.24 14.42 16.74
C GLU A 253 -17.66 13.22 15.98
N TYR A 254 -16.58 13.45 15.22
CA TYR A 254 -15.98 12.46 14.34
C TYR A 254 -14.47 12.35 14.54
N PHE A 255 -13.98 11.11 14.57
CA PHE A 255 -12.57 10.79 14.51
C PHE A 255 -12.24 10.03 13.22
N VAL A 256 -11.15 10.38 12.54
CA VAL A 256 -10.67 9.65 11.36
C VAL A 256 -9.26 9.11 11.59
N ASN A 257 -9.15 7.79 11.68
CA ASN A 257 -7.87 7.10 11.78
C ASN A 257 -7.23 6.94 10.38
N CYS A 258 -6.34 7.88 10.05
CA CYS A 258 -5.49 7.89 8.86
C CYS A 258 -4.01 7.58 9.19
N ALA A 259 -3.74 6.98 10.35
CA ALA A 259 -2.40 6.84 10.94
C ALA A 259 -1.49 5.79 10.25
N GLY A 260 -1.70 5.50 8.97
CA GLY A 260 -0.86 4.63 8.15
C GLY A 260 -0.62 3.26 8.78
N GLN A 261 0.65 2.92 9.04
CA GLN A 261 1.05 1.67 9.71
C GLN A 261 0.63 1.61 11.18
N TRP A 262 0.53 2.75 11.86
CA TRP A 262 0.20 2.84 13.30
C TRP A 262 -1.31 2.78 13.57
N ALA A 263 -2.14 2.74 12.53
CA ALA A 263 -3.59 2.71 12.67
C ALA A 263 -4.10 1.49 13.46
N TYR A 264 -3.37 0.37 13.41
CA TYR A 264 -3.64 -0.82 14.23
C TYR A 264 -3.31 -0.58 15.70
N GLU A 265 -2.09 -0.12 16.01
CA GLU A 265 -1.65 0.21 17.37
C GLU A 265 -2.56 1.24 18.04
N LEU A 266 -2.96 2.29 17.31
CA LEU A 266 -3.87 3.32 17.79
C LEU A 266 -5.26 2.75 18.10
N GLY A 267 -5.81 1.91 17.20
CA GLY A 267 -7.10 1.24 17.44
C GLY A 267 -7.07 0.25 18.61
N GLN A 268 -5.92 -0.38 18.87
CA GLN A 268 -5.73 -1.35 19.95
C GLN A 268 -5.29 -0.73 21.29
N GLY A 269 -4.82 0.52 21.27
CA GLY A 269 -4.25 1.25 22.41
C GLY A 269 -5.26 2.05 23.23
N SER A 270 -6.34 2.54 22.60
CA SER A 270 -7.47 3.17 23.31
C SER A 270 -8.17 2.18 24.26
N GLU A 271 -8.79 2.69 25.33
CA GLU A 271 -9.56 1.87 26.29
C GLU A 271 -10.63 1.02 25.60
N THR A 272 -11.46 1.67 24.75
CA THR A 272 -12.36 0.98 23.84
C THR A 272 -11.61 0.60 22.56
N LYS A 273 -11.24 -0.68 22.48
CA LYS A 273 -10.47 -1.23 21.35
C LYS A 273 -11.30 -1.32 20.08
N VAL A 274 -10.75 -0.83 18.97
CA VAL A 274 -11.35 -0.90 17.63
C VAL A 274 -10.47 -1.70 16.66
N SER A 275 -11.12 -2.52 15.84
CA SER A 275 -10.44 -3.47 14.96
C SER A 275 -10.02 -2.82 13.63
N VAL A 276 -8.73 -2.51 13.47
CA VAL A 276 -8.13 -1.97 12.24
C VAL A 276 -7.13 -2.98 11.63
N PRO A 277 -7.60 -4.03 10.93
CA PRO A 277 -6.75 -5.18 10.58
C PRO A 277 -5.74 -4.84 9.47
N LEU A 278 -4.51 -4.49 9.86
CA LEU A 278 -3.36 -4.33 8.97
C LEU A 278 -2.06 -4.76 9.66
N HIS A 279 -1.00 -4.97 8.88
CA HIS A 279 0.32 -5.28 9.39
C HIS A 279 1.43 -4.59 8.59
N GLY A 280 2.52 -4.23 9.27
CA GLY A 280 3.73 -3.73 8.63
C GLY A 280 4.53 -4.86 7.96
N CYS A 281 5.12 -4.57 6.80
CA CYS A 281 6.09 -5.41 6.11
C CYS A 281 7.18 -4.52 5.51
N GLU A 282 8.41 -5.04 5.44
CA GLU A 282 9.49 -4.39 4.70
C GLU A 282 9.15 -4.34 3.19
N HIS A 283 9.62 -3.29 2.53
CA HIS A 283 9.45 -3.04 1.09
C HIS A 283 10.73 -2.40 0.55
N PHE A 284 11.17 -2.83 -0.64
CA PHE A 284 12.48 -2.48 -1.17
C PHE A 284 12.42 -1.77 -2.51
N TYR A 285 13.27 -0.75 -2.68
CA TYR A 285 13.59 -0.20 -3.99
C TYR A 285 15.03 0.33 -4.07
N LEU A 286 15.66 0.10 -5.22
CA LEU A 286 16.96 0.62 -5.60
C LEU A 286 16.82 2.01 -6.24
N LEU A 287 17.76 2.89 -5.93
CA LEU A 287 18.01 4.15 -6.61
C LEU A 287 19.39 4.08 -7.28
N THR A 288 19.50 4.47 -8.55
CA THR A 288 20.80 4.64 -9.23
C THR A 288 21.18 6.12 -9.26
N LYS A 289 22.48 6.39 -9.44
CA LYS A 289 22.96 7.70 -9.90
C LYS A 289 22.51 7.92 -11.37
N PRO A 290 22.69 9.13 -11.94
CA PRO A 290 22.38 9.38 -13.33
C PRO A 290 23.04 8.37 -14.28
N LEU A 291 22.26 7.87 -15.25
CA LEU A 291 22.81 6.99 -16.29
C LEU A 291 23.72 7.77 -17.23
N GLN A 292 24.63 7.08 -17.93
CA GLN A 292 25.44 7.68 -18.99
C GLN A 292 24.56 8.29 -20.10
N ASP A 293 23.49 7.57 -20.47
CA ASP A 293 22.44 8.03 -21.38
C ASP A 293 21.10 8.10 -20.63
N PRO A 294 20.75 9.26 -20.03
CA PRO A 294 19.52 9.41 -19.25
C PRO A 294 18.25 9.24 -20.09
N LEU A 295 17.25 8.54 -19.53
CA LEU A 295 15.91 8.49 -20.11
C LEU A 295 15.21 9.86 -20.00
N PRO A 296 14.44 10.28 -21.01
CA PRO A 296 13.52 11.41 -20.89
C PRO A 296 12.59 11.24 -19.67
N PRO A 297 12.33 12.29 -18.87
CA PRO A 297 11.46 12.21 -17.69
C PRO A 297 10.04 11.72 -17.99
N SER A 298 9.58 11.86 -19.24
CA SER A 298 8.29 11.39 -19.75
C SER A 298 8.28 9.93 -20.20
N THR A 299 9.38 9.18 -20.05
CA THR A 299 9.44 7.77 -20.45
C THR A 299 8.53 6.94 -19.54
N PRO A 300 7.69 6.02 -20.08
CA PRO A 300 6.71 5.28 -19.29
C PRO A 300 7.29 4.48 -18.13
N VAL A 301 6.52 4.36 -17.05
CA VAL A 301 6.82 3.44 -15.95
C VAL A 301 6.71 2.00 -16.45
N VAL A 302 7.69 1.14 -16.14
CA VAL A 302 7.63 -0.30 -16.42
C VAL A 302 7.10 -1.04 -15.20
N ILE A 303 6.15 -1.94 -15.41
CA ILE A 303 5.61 -2.84 -14.38
C ILE A 303 5.68 -4.27 -14.93
N ASP A 304 6.63 -5.06 -14.45
CA ASP A 304 6.81 -6.46 -14.81
C ASP A 304 6.38 -7.35 -13.62
N MET A 305 5.08 -7.66 -13.57
CA MET A 305 4.51 -8.52 -12.53
C MET A 305 5.05 -9.96 -12.57
N ASP A 306 5.52 -10.45 -13.72
CA ASP A 306 6.08 -11.80 -13.85
C ASP A 306 7.53 -11.83 -13.35
N GLY A 307 8.31 -10.79 -13.64
CA GLY A 307 9.63 -10.50 -13.06
C GLY A 307 9.56 -9.84 -11.67
N ARG A 308 8.37 -9.72 -11.09
CA ARG A 308 8.08 -9.17 -9.76
C ARG A 308 8.64 -7.76 -9.47
N MET A 309 8.84 -6.94 -10.50
CA MET A 309 9.49 -5.63 -10.37
C MET A 309 8.73 -4.49 -11.08
N TYR A 310 9.06 -3.26 -10.71
CA TYR A 310 8.68 -2.04 -11.39
C TYR A 310 9.88 -1.09 -11.50
N ALA A 311 9.96 -0.29 -12.56
CA ALA A 311 11.01 0.72 -12.71
C ALA A 311 10.51 1.99 -13.39
N ARG A 312 11.16 3.13 -13.09
CA ARG A 312 10.92 4.42 -13.75
C ARG A 312 12.19 5.28 -13.82
N PRO A 313 12.24 6.30 -14.70
CA PRO A 313 13.24 7.36 -14.61
C PRO A 313 13.18 8.08 -13.25
N TRP A 314 14.33 8.36 -12.65
CA TRP A 314 14.45 9.12 -11.39
C TRP A 314 15.75 9.93 -11.37
N GLN A 315 15.64 11.26 -11.37
CA GLN A 315 16.79 12.19 -11.31
C GLN A 315 17.91 11.90 -12.36
N GLY A 316 17.52 11.49 -13.58
CA GLY A 316 18.43 11.06 -14.64
C GLY A 316 18.97 9.63 -14.50
N GLY A 317 18.78 9.01 -13.34
CA GLY A 317 18.96 7.59 -13.07
C GLY A 317 17.65 6.81 -13.16
N LEU A 318 17.58 5.69 -12.44
CA LEU A 318 16.40 4.85 -12.29
C LEU A 318 16.02 4.68 -10.82
N LEU A 319 14.71 4.53 -10.58
CA LEU A 319 14.15 3.95 -9.37
C LEU A 319 13.54 2.61 -9.76
N SER A 320 13.94 1.52 -9.10
CA SER A 320 13.42 0.16 -9.35
C SER A 320 13.11 -0.57 -8.05
N GLY A 321 11.87 -1.01 -7.85
CA GLY A 321 11.45 -1.81 -6.70
C GLY A 321 10.62 -3.02 -7.13
N GLY A 322 10.03 -3.74 -6.18
CA GLY A 322 9.24 -4.93 -6.49
C GLY A 322 8.49 -5.51 -5.30
N PHE A 323 7.93 -6.71 -5.49
CA PHE A 323 7.31 -7.49 -4.42
C PHE A 323 7.83 -8.93 -4.46
N GLU A 324 8.69 -9.30 -3.51
CA GLU A 324 9.32 -10.62 -3.42
C GLU A 324 8.34 -11.75 -3.09
N LYS A 325 8.83 -12.98 -3.14
CA LYS A 325 8.05 -14.19 -2.78
C LYS A 325 8.05 -14.52 -1.29
N ASN A 326 9.05 -14.03 -0.56
CA ASN A 326 9.26 -14.28 0.85
C ASN A 326 9.33 -12.94 1.58
N PRO A 327 8.19 -12.31 1.92
CA PRO A 327 8.17 -10.97 2.51
C PRO A 327 8.71 -10.98 3.94
N LYS A 328 9.11 -9.82 4.46
CA LYS A 328 9.60 -9.66 5.85
C LYS A 328 8.60 -8.87 6.70
N PRO A 329 7.76 -9.53 7.53
CA PRO A 329 6.84 -8.84 8.43
C PRO A 329 7.60 -8.02 9.46
N ILE A 330 7.08 -6.84 9.79
CA ILE A 330 7.71 -5.95 10.77
C ILE A 330 7.17 -6.30 12.16
N PHE A 331 8.07 -6.84 12.99
CA PHE A 331 7.78 -7.14 14.38
C PHE A 331 8.10 -5.94 15.27
N THR A 332 7.11 -5.06 15.47
CA THR A 332 7.19 -3.95 16.44
C THR A 332 7.21 -4.46 17.88
N GLU A 333 8.39 -4.83 18.38
CA GLU A 333 8.65 -5.01 19.81
C GLU A 333 8.77 -3.67 20.55
N GLY A 334 7.64 -2.96 20.61
CA GLY A 334 7.44 -1.81 21.49
C GLY A 334 7.82 -0.44 20.94
N ARG A 335 7.10 0.56 21.45
CA ARG A 335 7.20 2.02 21.24
C ARG A 335 6.87 2.53 19.83
N ASN A 336 5.93 3.47 19.79
CA ASN A 336 5.64 4.27 18.61
C ASN A 336 6.87 5.13 18.27
N GLN A 337 7.36 5.04 17.03
CA GLN A 337 8.33 5.98 16.49
C GLN A 337 7.56 7.22 15.98
N LEU A 338 8.03 8.43 16.33
CA LEU A 338 7.41 9.69 15.91
C LEU A 338 7.45 9.88 14.37
N GLU A 339 8.54 9.42 13.74
CA GLU A 339 8.69 9.40 12.28
C GLU A 339 9.20 8.04 11.84
N ILE A 340 8.90 7.64 10.61
CA ILE A 340 9.48 6.44 10.02
C ILE A 340 10.94 6.70 9.69
N GLN A 341 11.84 5.87 10.20
CA GLN A 341 13.23 5.79 9.72
C GLN A 341 13.34 4.73 8.62
N ASN A 342 14.32 4.88 7.73
CA ASN A 342 14.64 3.81 6.79
C ASN A 342 15.17 2.61 7.60
N MET A 343 14.75 1.41 7.23
CA MET A 343 15.28 0.18 7.82
C MET A 343 16.63 -0.16 7.18
N GLN A 344 17.36 -1.11 7.78
CA GLN A 344 18.67 -1.51 7.27
C GLN A 344 18.56 -2.09 5.85
N GLU A 345 19.54 -1.76 4.99
CA GLU A 345 19.67 -2.37 3.67
C GLU A 345 19.86 -3.90 3.78
N ASP A 346 19.22 -4.64 2.88
CA ASP A 346 19.28 -6.11 2.82
C ASP A 346 19.50 -6.55 1.36
N TRP A 347 20.77 -6.67 0.99
CA TRP A 347 21.19 -6.91 -0.39
C TRP A 347 20.91 -8.34 -0.85
N ASP A 348 21.06 -9.33 0.04
CA ASP A 348 20.76 -10.73 -0.23
C ASP A 348 19.25 -10.94 -0.47
N HIS A 349 18.41 -10.22 0.27
CA HIS A 349 16.96 -10.23 0.08
C HIS A 349 16.53 -9.48 -1.20
N PHE A 350 17.26 -8.44 -1.60
CA PHE A 350 16.98 -7.67 -2.82
C PHE A 350 17.49 -8.35 -4.11
N GLU A 351 18.47 -9.26 -4.03
CA GLU A 351 19.11 -9.92 -5.18
C GLU A 351 18.11 -10.44 -6.23
N PRO A 352 17.01 -11.16 -5.89
CA PRO A 352 16.11 -11.70 -6.91
C PRO A 352 15.39 -10.61 -7.73
N MET A 353 15.17 -9.44 -7.13
CA MET A 353 14.60 -8.27 -7.81
C MET A 353 15.67 -7.55 -8.65
N LEU A 354 16.92 -7.48 -8.18
CA LEU A 354 18.05 -6.97 -8.96
C LEU A 354 18.31 -7.83 -10.20
N SER A 355 18.37 -9.16 -10.06
CA SER A 355 18.50 -10.10 -11.17
C SER A 355 17.33 -10.00 -12.17
N SER A 356 16.11 -9.71 -11.67
CA SER A 356 14.96 -9.46 -12.53
C SER A 356 15.03 -8.11 -13.26
N LEU A 357 15.54 -7.06 -12.61
CA LEU A 357 15.84 -5.76 -13.23
C LEU A 357 16.90 -5.91 -14.32
N LEU A 358 18.02 -6.58 -14.06
CA LEU A 358 19.09 -6.78 -15.03
C LEU A 358 18.63 -7.61 -16.24
N ARG A 359 17.77 -8.64 -16.03
CA ARG A 359 17.12 -9.36 -17.14
C ARG A 359 16.23 -8.44 -17.99
N ARG A 360 15.45 -7.57 -17.35
CA ARG A 360 14.46 -6.69 -18.01
C ARG A 360 15.10 -5.45 -18.64
N MET A 361 16.21 -4.96 -18.10
CA MET A 361 16.95 -3.79 -18.58
C MET A 361 18.47 -4.02 -18.57
N PRO A 362 19.03 -4.90 -19.44
CA PRO A 362 20.44 -5.31 -19.35
C PRO A 362 21.47 -4.16 -19.38
N SER A 363 21.15 -3.07 -20.09
CA SER A 363 22.02 -1.88 -20.18
C SER A 363 22.19 -1.12 -18.85
N VAL A 364 21.50 -1.51 -17.77
CA VAL A 364 21.66 -0.90 -16.44
C VAL A 364 22.70 -1.62 -15.58
N GLU A 365 23.31 -2.71 -16.07
CA GLU A 365 24.37 -3.45 -15.38
C GLU A 365 25.56 -2.56 -14.97
N SER A 366 25.91 -1.58 -15.80
CA SER A 366 26.97 -0.60 -15.52
C SER A 366 26.49 0.64 -14.77
N ALA A 367 25.23 0.69 -14.30
CA ALA A 367 24.70 1.85 -13.59
C ALA A 367 25.23 1.89 -12.15
N GLU A 368 25.76 3.04 -11.73
CA GLU A 368 26.24 3.21 -10.36
C GLU A 368 25.06 3.33 -9.39
N ILE A 369 25.09 2.54 -8.31
CA ILE A 369 24.06 2.58 -7.26
C ILE A 369 24.17 3.88 -6.46
N HIS A 370 23.03 4.50 -6.17
CA HIS A 370 22.93 5.62 -5.24
C HIS A 370 22.58 5.15 -3.82
N GLN A 371 21.54 4.30 -3.70
CA GLN A 371 21.05 3.78 -2.42
C GLN A 371 20.14 2.55 -2.64
N LEU A 372 20.15 1.58 -1.72
CA LEU A 372 19.02 0.65 -1.55
C LEU A 372 18.12 1.18 -0.43
N VAL A 373 16.85 1.42 -0.71
CA VAL A 373 15.90 1.83 0.31
C VAL A 373 15.11 0.62 0.78
N ASN A 374 15.18 0.37 2.09
CA ASN A 374 14.26 -0.49 2.81
C ASN A 374 13.30 0.38 3.63
N CYS A 375 12.00 0.29 3.32
CA CYS A 375 10.96 1.08 3.98
C CYS A 375 9.81 0.19 4.49
N PRO A 376 9.14 0.55 5.58
CA PRO A 376 7.94 -0.14 6.00
C PRO A 376 6.76 0.23 5.08
N GLU A 377 5.91 -0.74 4.78
CA GLU A 377 4.58 -0.51 4.22
C GLU A 377 3.50 -1.33 4.93
N SER A 378 2.26 -0.82 4.86
CA SER A 378 1.10 -1.43 5.54
C SER A 378 0.22 -2.24 4.59
N PHE A 379 -0.02 -3.50 4.96
CA PHE A 379 -0.80 -4.47 4.17
C PHE A 379 -2.00 -4.97 4.95
N THR A 380 -3.12 -5.16 4.24
CA THR A 380 -4.39 -5.63 4.80
C THR A 380 -4.67 -7.08 4.44
N PRO A 381 -5.56 -7.78 5.15
CA PRO A 381 -5.82 -9.20 4.91
C PRO A 381 -6.32 -9.59 3.53
N ASP A 382 -6.86 -8.65 2.75
CA ASP A 382 -7.40 -8.90 1.41
C ASP A 382 -6.77 -8.04 0.29
N MET A 383 -5.65 -7.36 0.57
CA MET A 383 -4.93 -6.46 -0.34
C MET A 383 -5.74 -5.21 -0.79
N ARG A 384 -6.72 -4.78 0.01
CA ARG A 384 -7.52 -3.57 -0.25
C ARG A 384 -7.50 -2.63 0.95
N CYS A 385 -7.63 -1.33 0.74
CA CYS A 385 -7.67 -0.38 1.86
C CYS A 385 -8.84 -0.65 2.82
N LEU A 386 -8.68 -0.21 4.06
CA LEU A 386 -9.73 -0.15 5.06
C LEU A 386 -10.38 1.24 4.96
N MET A 387 -11.69 1.30 4.77
CA MET A 387 -12.45 2.54 4.63
C MET A 387 -13.75 2.46 5.43
N GLY A 388 -14.16 3.57 6.05
CA GLY A 388 -15.50 3.72 6.62
C GLY A 388 -15.56 3.62 8.14
N GLU A 389 -16.79 3.61 8.66
CA GLU A 389 -17.09 3.68 10.10
C GLU A 389 -16.94 2.32 10.81
N ILE A 390 -16.40 2.32 12.02
CA ILE A 390 -16.27 1.16 12.90
C ILE A 390 -17.66 0.72 13.42
N PRO A 391 -18.07 -0.56 13.27
CA PRO A 391 -19.40 -1.02 13.70
C PRO A 391 -19.74 -0.79 15.18
N SER A 392 -18.73 -0.73 16.05
CA SER A 392 -18.89 -0.65 17.51
C SER A 392 -18.73 0.76 18.09
N VAL A 393 -18.39 1.76 17.26
CA VAL A 393 -18.14 3.14 17.70
C VAL A 393 -18.64 4.12 16.64
N ALA A 394 -19.78 4.74 16.90
CA ALA A 394 -20.33 5.80 16.05
C ALA A 394 -19.37 6.99 15.98
N GLY A 395 -19.19 7.54 14.78
CA GLY A 395 -18.27 8.65 14.53
C GLY A 395 -16.79 8.25 14.40
N TYR A 396 -16.40 7.00 14.67
CA TYR A 396 -15.02 6.53 14.44
C TYR A 396 -14.89 5.97 13.02
N PHE A 397 -14.25 6.74 12.13
CA PHE A 397 -13.92 6.36 10.76
C PHE A 397 -12.46 5.92 10.63
N VAL A 398 -12.19 5.08 9.63
CA VAL A 398 -10.83 4.63 9.26
C VAL A 398 -10.59 4.90 7.78
N LEU A 399 -9.38 5.33 7.45
CA LEU A 399 -8.83 5.21 6.09
C LEU A 399 -7.34 4.83 6.14
N ALA A 400 -7.06 3.53 6.06
CA ALA A 400 -5.72 2.99 6.31
C ALA A 400 -5.41 1.75 5.46
N GLY A 401 -4.17 1.25 5.55
CA GLY A 401 -3.73 0.01 4.92
C GLY A 401 -3.75 0.06 3.39
N MET A 402 -3.02 1.00 2.79
CA MET A 402 -3.10 1.26 1.34
C MET A 402 -2.36 0.24 0.45
N ASN A 403 -1.75 -0.81 1.01
CA ASN A 403 -1.11 -1.92 0.28
C ASN A 403 -0.12 -1.44 -0.79
N SER A 404 0.82 -0.56 -0.43
CA SER A 404 1.81 0.05 -1.34
C SER A 404 1.21 0.83 -2.54
N SER A 405 -0.09 1.15 -2.51
CA SER A 405 -0.78 1.99 -3.50
C SER A 405 -1.25 3.34 -2.93
N GLY A 406 -0.63 3.81 -1.84
CA GLY A 406 -1.03 5.02 -1.11
C GLY A 406 -1.20 6.25 -2.00
N LEU A 407 -0.17 6.61 -2.76
CA LEU A 407 -0.23 7.74 -3.70
C LEU A 407 -1.31 7.52 -4.78
N ALA A 408 -1.40 6.32 -5.38
CA ALA A 408 -2.41 6.06 -6.40
C ALA A 408 -3.85 6.19 -5.85
N PHE A 409 -4.11 5.81 -4.59
CA PHE A 409 -5.46 5.78 -4.04
C PHE A 409 -5.87 7.02 -3.26
N ALA A 410 -4.95 7.76 -2.65
CA ALA A 410 -5.28 8.73 -1.60
C ALA A 410 -6.31 9.79 -2.04
N GLY A 411 -6.17 10.37 -3.23
CA GLY A 411 -7.13 11.36 -3.76
C GLY A 411 -8.55 10.82 -3.81
N GLY A 412 -8.77 9.72 -4.53
CA GLY A 412 -10.10 9.11 -4.67
C GLY A 412 -10.63 8.51 -3.36
N ALA A 413 -9.75 7.96 -2.54
CA ALA A 413 -10.10 7.39 -1.25
C ALA A 413 -10.54 8.47 -0.24
N GLY A 414 -9.84 9.60 -0.20
CA GLY A 414 -10.19 10.77 0.61
C GLY A 414 -11.54 11.35 0.19
N LYS A 415 -11.78 11.49 -1.12
CA LYS A 415 -13.09 11.90 -1.66
C LYS A 415 -14.22 11.00 -1.17
N TYR A 416 -14.10 9.68 -1.36
CA TYR A 416 -15.21 8.78 -1.02
C TYR A 416 -15.45 8.69 0.49
N LEU A 417 -14.41 8.79 1.34
CA LEU A 417 -14.62 8.87 2.78
C LEU A 417 -15.31 10.19 3.18
N ALA A 418 -14.86 11.32 2.64
CA ALA A 418 -15.46 12.62 2.93
C ALA A 418 -16.94 12.68 2.52
N GLU A 419 -17.29 12.17 1.34
CA GLU A 419 -18.69 12.01 0.91
C GLU A 419 -19.51 11.13 1.86
N TRP A 420 -18.93 10.02 2.33
CA TRP A 420 -19.60 9.13 3.28
C TRP A 420 -19.86 9.84 4.62
N MET A 421 -18.88 10.58 5.15
CA MET A 421 -19.05 11.37 6.37
C MET A 421 -20.05 12.53 6.21
N THR A 422 -20.06 13.20 5.05
CA THR A 422 -20.92 14.37 4.81
C THR A 422 -22.35 14.01 4.43
N TYR A 423 -22.57 12.95 3.65
CA TYR A 423 -23.89 12.59 3.10
C TYR A 423 -24.48 11.31 3.71
N GLY A 424 -23.73 10.59 4.54
CA GLY A 424 -24.08 9.26 5.04
C GLY A 424 -23.81 8.12 4.03
N TYR A 425 -23.45 8.44 2.79
CA TYR A 425 -23.08 7.47 1.75
C TYR A 425 -22.12 8.07 0.70
N PRO A 426 -21.18 7.27 0.16
CA PRO A 426 -20.29 7.69 -0.92
C PRO A 426 -20.96 7.61 -2.30
N THR A 427 -20.48 8.41 -3.27
CA THR A 427 -21.02 8.41 -4.65
C THR A 427 -20.70 7.15 -5.47
N ALA A 428 -19.88 6.23 -4.95
CA ALA A 428 -19.56 4.96 -5.59
C ALA A 428 -19.70 3.79 -4.59
N ASN A 429 -19.87 2.57 -5.10
CA ASN A 429 -19.95 1.38 -4.26
C ASN A 429 -18.57 1.01 -3.67
N VAL A 430 -18.31 1.46 -2.44
CA VAL A 430 -17.08 1.18 -1.69
C VAL A 430 -17.15 -0.09 -0.82
N TRP A 431 -18.22 -0.90 -0.89
CA TRP A 431 -18.35 -2.14 -0.10
C TRP A 431 -17.13 -3.09 -0.16
N PRO A 432 -16.38 -3.22 -1.29
CA PRO A 432 -15.15 -4.01 -1.31
C PRO A 432 -14.01 -3.47 -0.41
N LEU A 433 -14.09 -2.21 0.03
CA LEU A 433 -13.14 -1.46 0.84
C LEU A 433 -13.65 -1.18 2.25
N ASP A 434 -14.94 -1.42 2.50
CA ASP A 434 -15.60 -1.22 3.80
C ASP A 434 -14.88 -2.03 4.89
N ILE A 435 -14.51 -1.38 5.99
CA ILE A 435 -13.87 -2.00 7.16
C ILE A 435 -14.74 -3.09 7.80
N LYS A 436 -16.08 -2.97 7.69
CA LYS A 436 -17.08 -3.93 8.18
C LYS A 436 -16.99 -5.30 7.50
N ARG A 437 -16.20 -5.45 6.42
CA ARG A 437 -15.90 -6.76 5.81
C ARG A 437 -15.09 -7.69 6.71
N PHE A 438 -14.37 -7.14 7.69
CA PHE A 438 -13.57 -7.87 8.66
C PHE A 438 -14.21 -7.91 10.04
N GLY A 439 -14.01 -9.01 10.76
CA GLY A 439 -14.36 -9.16 12.18
C GLY A 439 -13.11 -9.33 13.06
N ASN A 440 -13.29 -9.24 14.38
CA ASN A 440 -12.19 -9.18 15.38
C ASN A 440 -11.12 -10.29 15.22
N LEU A 441 -11.50 -11.51 14.83
CA LEU A 441 -10.57 -12.63 14.62
C LEU A 441 -9.50 -12.31 13.55
N GLN A 442 -9.89 -11.58 12.50
CA GLN A 442 -9.03 -11.15 11.39
C GLN A 442 -8.15 -9.93 11.75
N SER A 443 -8.28 -9.42 12.98
CA SER A 443 -7.46 -8.35 13.56
C SER A 443 -6.51 -8.85 14.66
N SER A 444 -6.48 -10.17 14.91
CA SER A 444 -5.51 -10.76 15.83
C SER A 444 -4.09 -10.69 15.26
N ARG A 445 -3.10 -10.33 16.09
CA ARG A 445 -1.69 -10.24 15.67
C ARG A 445 -1.20 -11.52 14.99
N THR A 446 -1.63 -12.69 15.46
CA THR A 446 -1.27 -14.00 14.87
C THR A 446 -1.84 -14.16 13.46
N PHE A 447 -3.12 -13.85 13.24
CA PHE A 447 -3.70 -13.90 11.90
C PHE A 447 -3.01 -12.91 10.96
N LEU A 448 -2.80 -11.66 11.40
CA LEU A 448 -2.17 -10.62 10.60
C LEU A 448 -0.73 -10.98 10.19
N ARG A 449 0.07 -11.51 11.13
CA ARG A 449 1.44 -12.00 10.87
C ARG A 449 1.48 -13.16 9.87
N HIS A 450 0.55 -14.12 9.96
CA HIS A 450 0.50 -15.23 9.00
C HIS A 450 -0.04 -14.79 7.63
N ARG A 451 -1.02 -13.87 7.62
CA ARG A 451 -1.66 -13.37 6.40
C ARG A 451 -0.73 -12.46 5.58
N VAL A 452 0.08 -11.63 6.22
CA VAL A 452 1.01 -10.72 5.52
C VAL A 452 2.04 -11.48 4.67
N MET A 453 2.47 -12.67 5.14
CA MET A 453 3.33 -13.58 4.39
C MET A 453 2.75 -14.01 3.04
N GLU A 454 1.43 -13.97 2.90
CA GLU A 454 0.72 -14.35 1.69
C GLU A 454 0.32 -13.13 0.84
N VAL A 455 -0.24 -12.08 1.46
CA VAL A 455 -0.81 -10.94 0.70
C VAL A 455 0.22 -10.10 -0.05
N MET A 456 1.42 -9.95 0.48
CA MET A 456 2.46 -9.12 -0.15
C MET A 456 2.94 -9.77 -1.47
N PRO A 457 3.38 -11.05 -1.51
CA PRO A 457 3.67 -11.75 -2.76
C PRO A 457 2.52 -11.79 -3.75
N LEU A 458 1.28 -11.80 -3.27
CA LEU A 458 0.08 -11.86 -4.10
C LEU A 458 -0.20 -10.57 -4.88
N LEU A 459 0.44 -9.43 -4.58
CA LEU A 459 0.25 -8.21 -5.36
C LEU A 459 0.62 -8.39 -6.83
N TYR A 460 1.72 -9.11 -7.11
CA TYR A 460 2.20 -9.39 -8.47
C TYR A 460 1.92 -10.82 -8.97
N GLU A 461 1.52 -11.74 -8.09
CA GLU A 461 1.15 -13.11 -8.46
C GLU A 461 -0.04 -13.18 -9.44
N LEU A 462 0.00 -14.15 -10.37
CA LEU A 462 -1.08 -14.32 -11.35
C LEU A 462 -2.27 -15.09 -10.74
N LYS A 463 -3.21 -14.35 -10.16
CA LYS A 463 -4.43 -14.90 -9.55
C LYS A 463 -5.38 -15.50 -10.60
N VAL A 464 -5.54 -16.82 -10.60
CA VAL A 464 -6.55 -17.53 -11.41
C VAL A 464 -7.98 -17.25 -10.89
N PRO A 465 -9.02 -17.32 -11.74
CA PRO A 465 -10.40 -17.13 -11.30
C PRO A 465 -10.78 -18.11 -10.19
N ARG A 466 -11.45 -17.61 -9.14
CA ARG A 466 -11.82 -18.36 -7.94
C ARG A 466 -10.60 -18.91 -7.16
N TRP A 467 -9.42 -18.30 -7.26
CA TRP A 467 -8.35 -18.48 -6.28
C TRP A 467 -8.83 -18.07 -4.86
N ASP A 468 -8.23 -18.65 -3.82
CA ASP A 468 -8.56 -18.40 -2.42
C ASP A 468 -7.29 -18.42 -1.55
N PHE A 469 -7.36 -17.75 -0.40
CA PHE A 469 -6.30 -17.62 0.58
C PHE A 469 -5.92 -18.97 1.21
N GLN A 470 -4.63 -19.20 1.48
CA GLN A 470 -4.11 -20.44 2.07
C GLN A 470 -3.75 -20.30 3.55
N THR A 471 -3.30 -19.11 3.98
CA THR A 471 -3.04 -18.80 5.40
C THR A 471 -4.32 -18.32 6.10
N GLY A 472 -4.30 -18.16 7.43
CA GLY A 472 -5.41 -17.56 8.19
C GLY A 472 -6.76 -18.27 8.02
N ARG A 473 -6.75 -19.60 7.86
CA ARG A 473 -7.93 -20.45 7.63
C ARG A 473 -8.51 -21.00 8.94
N GLN A 474 -9.68 -21.63 8.85
CA GLN A 474 -10.37 -22.32 9.96
C GLN A 474 -10.66 -21.43 11.18
N LEU A 475 -10.76 -20.10 11.00
CA LEU A 475 -11.14 -19.18 12.09
C LEU A 475 -12.55 -19.46 12.63
N ARG A 476 -13.45 -19.92 11.76
CA ARG A 476 -14.82 -20.36 12.08
C ARG A 476 -15.17 -21.55 11.20
N THR A 477 -15.50 -22.68 11.82
CA THR A 477 -15.97 -23.89 11.14
C THR A 477 -17.43 -24.16 11.52
N SER A 478 -18.18 -24.85 10.66
CA SER A 478 -19.50 -25.37 11.04
C SER A 478 -19.35 -26.71 11.76
N PRO A 479 -20.36 -27.17 12.54
CA PRO A 479 -20.36 -28.51 13.13
C PRO A 479 -20.30 -29.68 12.14
N LEU A 480 -20.35 -29.39 10.83
CA LEU A 480 -20.23 -30.37 9.75
C LEU A 480 -18.86 -30.35 9.07
N TYR A 481 -17.92 -29.49 9.49
CA TYR A 481 -16.64 -29.28 8.81
C TYR A 481 -15.90 -30.60 8.53
N ASP A 482 -15.62 -31.40 9.56
CA ASP A 482 -14.88 -32.65 9.43
C ASP A 482 -15.61 -33.68 8.54
N ARG A 483 -16.96 -33.71 8.61
CA ARG A 483 -17.80 -34.60 7.78
C ARG A 483 -17.72 -34.21 6.30
N LEU A 484 -17.77 -32.92 6.00
CA LEU A 484 -17.71 -32.39 4.64
C LEU A 484 -16.29 -32.49 4.07
N ASP A 485 -15.25 -32.29 4.89
CA ASP A 485 -13.86 -32.46 4.48
C ASP A 485 -13.56 -33.92 4.12
N THR A 486 -14.06 -34.86 4.95
CA THR A 486 -14.01 -36.32 4.67
C THR A 486 -14.68 -36.68 3.34
N GLN A 487 -15.77 -35.99 2.97
CA GLN A 487 -16.45 -36.13 1.67
C GLN A 487 -15.75 -35.41 0.50
N GLY A 488 -14.52 -34.93 0.71
CA GLY A 488 -13.71 -34.29 -0.32
C GLY A 488 -14.07 -32.83 -0.59
N ALA A 489 -14.64 -32.11 0.38
CA ALA A 489 -14.87 -30.68 0.25
C ALA A 489 -13.60 -29.93 -0.15
N ARG A 490 -13.78 -28.89 -0.96
CA ARG A 490 -12.74 -27.92 -1.28
C ARG A 490 -13.25 -26.56 -0.83
N TRP A 491 -12.52 -25.98 0.11
CA TRP A 491 -13.02 -24.90 0.95
C TRP A 491 -12.67 -23.52 0.40
N MET A 492 -13.61 -22.58 0.49
CA MET A 492 -13.39 -21.15 0.36
C MET A 492 -13.58 -20.43 1.70
N GLU A 493 -12.86 -19.34 1.93
CA GLU A 493 -13.00 -18.52 3.14
C GLU A 493 -13.98 -17.37 2.92
N LYS A 494 -14.86 -17.10 3.90
CA LYS A 494 -15.64 -15.85 3.92
C LYS A 494 -15.95 -15.38 5.34
N HIS A 495 -15.35 -14.27 5.75
CA HIS A 495 -15.51 -13.65 7.08
C HIS A 495 -15.17 -14.64 8.22
N GLY A 496 -14.03 -15.30 8.06
CA GLY A 496 -13.52 -16.37 8.92
C GLY A 496 -14.16 -17.74 8.70
N PHE A 497 -15.32 -17.82 8.04
CA PHE A 497 -16.01 -19.09 7.82
C PHE A 497 -15.40 -19.90 6.69
N GLU A 498 -15.14 -21.17 6.99
CA GLU A 498 -14.94 -22.22 5.99
C GLU A 498 -16.26 -22.60 5.32
N ARG A 499 -16.33 -22.46 3.99
CA ARG A 499 -17.51 -22.81 3.18
C ARG A 499 -17.14 -23.77 2.05
N PRO A 500 -17.86 -24.88 1.82
CA PRO A 500 -17.60 -25.75 0.68
C PRO A 500 -17.87 -25.01 -0.63
N LYS A 501 -16.89 -25.02 -1.53
CA LYS A 501 -16.95 -24.40 -2.86
C LYS A 501 -17.34 -25.41 -3.94
N TYR A 502 -16.88 -26.65 -3.79
CA TYR A 502 -17.24 -27.85 -4.55
C TYR A 502 -16.69 -29.08 -3.79
N PHE A 503 -17.06 -30.28 -4.24
CA PHE A 503 -16.57 -31.55 -3.68
C PHE A 503 -15.76 -32.31 -4.75
N VAL A 504 -14.69 -32.99 -4.34
CA VAL A 504 -13.89 -33.87 -5.19
C VAL A 504 -14.22 -35.33 -4.86
N PRO A 505 -14.69 -36.15 -5.82
CA PRO A 505 -14.99 -37.56 -5.56
C PRO A 505 -13.79 -38.35 -5.04
N HIS A 506 -14.06 -39.35 -4.20
CA HIS A 506 -13.04 -40.29 -3.72
C HIS A 506 -12.25 -40.91 -4.89
N GLY A 507 -10.94 -41.12 -4.67
CA GLY A 507 -10.02 -41.63 -5.71
C GLY A 507 -9.47 -40.57 -6.68
N LYS A 508 -10.11 -39.40 -6.84
CA LYS A 508 -9.66 -38.36 -7.81
C LYS A 508 -8.77 -37.26 -7.23
N GLY A 509 -8.34 -37.37 -5.97
CA GLY A 509 -7.62 -36.30 -5.27
C GLY A 509 -6.33 -35.80 -5.96
N ALA A 510 -5.59 -36.70 -6.62
CA ALA A 510 -4.33 -36.38 -7.28
C ALA A 510 -4.48 -35.49 -8.54
N GLU A 511 -5.60 -35.62 -9.27
CA GLU A 511 -5.91 -34.80 -10.45
C GLU A 511 -6.24 -33.34 -10.08
N TYR A 512 -6.54 -33.06 -8.80
CA TYR A 512 -7.14 -31.81 -8.34
C TYR A 512 -6.48 -31.22 -7.09
N SER A 513 -5.17 -31.45 -6.90
CA SER A 513 -4.37 -30.76 -5.90
C SER A 513 -4.33 -29.23 -6.12
N PRO A 514 -3.89 -28.42 -5.15
CA PRO A 514 -3.63 -26.99 -5.36
C PRO A 514 -2.68 -26.75 -6.54
N ALA A 515 -1.63 -27.57 -6.70
CA ALA A 515 -0.74 -27.52 -7.86
C ALA A 515 -1.46 -27.82 -9.19
N ALA A 516 -2.48 -28.68 -9.19
CA ALA A 516 -3.33 -28.90 -10.37
C ALA A 516 -4.28 -27.72 -10.65
N HIS A 517 -4.66 -26.90 -9.67
CA HIS A 517 -5.40 -25.64 -9.95
C HIS A 517 -4.60 -24.66 -10.81
N TYR A 518 -3.27 -24.66 -10.70
CA TYR A 518 -2.39 -23.87 -11.55
C TYR A 518 -2.11 -24.50 -12.93
N ARG A 519 -2.50 -25.76 -13.18
CA ARG A 519 -2.35 -26.41 -14.51
C ARG A 519 -3.44 -26.05 -15.51
N PHE A 520 -4.50 -25.32 -15.12
CA PHE A 520 -5.62 -24.99 -16.01
C PHE A 520 -5.72 -23.50 -16.29
N SER A 521 -5.73 -23.15 -17.58
CA SER A 521 -5.79 -21.77 -18.07
C SER A 521 -6.98 -20.99 -17.50
N ILE A 522 -6.79 -19.66 -17.45
CA ILE A 522 -7.79 -18.62 -17.13
C ILE A 522 -9.15 -18.83 -17.82
N LEU A 523 -9.19 -19.52 -18.96
CA LEU A 523 -10.38 -19.80 -19.76
C LEU A 523 -11.21 -21.02 -19.28
N LYS A 524 -10.63 -22.01 -18.58
CA LYS A 524 -11.33 -23.24 -18.15
C LYS A 524 -10.88 -23.70 -16.75
N PRO A 525 -11.26 -22.99 -15.67
CA PRO A 525 -10.93 -23.42 -14.31
C PRO A 525 -11.69 -24.70 -13.91
N ILE A 526 -10.98 -25.70 -13.36
CA ILE A 526 -11.45 -27.03 -12.88
C ILE A 526 -12.89 -27.04 -12.33
N THR A 527 -13.22 -26.02 -11.53
CA THR A 527 -14.55 -25.77 -10.95
C THR A 527 -15.74 -25.92 -11.91
N TRP A 528 -15.57 -25.72 -13.22
CA TRP A 528 -16.66 -25.86 -14.20
C TRP A 528 -17.22 -27.30 -14.27
N VAL A 529 -16.36 -28.32 -14.21
CA VAL A 529 -16.77 -29.72 -14.38
C VAL A 529 -17.65 -30.18 -13.22
N TYR A 530 -17.29 -29.82 -11.98
CA TYR A 530 -18.02 -30.27 -10.80
C TYR A 530 -19.18 -29.37 -10.40
N ILE A 531 -19.16 -28.08 -10.71
CA ILE A 531 -20.37 -27.23 -10.59
C ILE A 531 -21.47 -27.74 -11.53
N TYR A 532 -21.13 -28.13 -12.76
CA TYR A 532 -22.09 -28.72 -13.69
C TYR A 532 -22.71 -30.02 -13.15
N ASN A 533 -21.89 -30.90 -12.56
CA ASN A 533 -22.40 -32.09 -11.86
C ASN A 533 -23.30 -31.73 -10.67
N ILE A 534 -22.93 -30.75 -9.83
CA ILE A 534 -23.78 -30.29 -8.72
C ILE A 534 -25.13 -29.77 -9.25
N TYR A 535 -25.16 -29.01 -10.34
CA TYR A 535 -26.41 -28.58 -10.97
C TYR A 535 -27.25 -29.76 -11.47
N ILE A 536 -26.65 -30.76 -12.11
CA ILE A 536 -27.37 -31.98 -12.51
C ILE A 536 -27.95 -32.70 -11.28
N TYR A 537 -27.17 -32.85 -10.20
CA TYR A 537 -27.66 -33.48 -8.97
C TYR A 537 -28.76 -32.67 -8.28
N ILE A 538 -28.73 -31.33 -8.30
CA ILE A 538 -29.84 -30.48 -7.79
C ILE A 538 -31.12 -30.65 -8.62
N TYR A 539 -31.00 -30.84 -9.94
CA TYR A 539 -32.15 -30.96 -10.85
C TYR A 539 -32.75 -32.38 -10.91
N ILE A 540 -31.98 -33.42 -10.58
CA ILE A 540 -32.40 -34.83 -10.68
C ILE A 540 -32.61 -35.49 -9.30
N TYR A 541 -31.97 -34.98 -8.23
CA TYR A 541 -32.00 -35.54 -6.89
C TYR A 541 -32.17 -34.47 -5.79
N ILE A 542 -32.45 -34.89 -4.56
CA ILE A 542 -32.44 -34.00 -3.39
C ILE A 542 -30.98 -33.65 -3.06
N TYR A 543 -30.63 -32.37 -3.17
CA TYR A 543 -29.28 -31.86 -2.88
C TYR A 543 -29.33 -30.76 -1.81
N MET A 544 -28.60 -30.93 -0.71
CA MET A 544 -28.66 -30.00 0.42
C MET A 544 -27.63 -28.87 0.26
N LEU A 545 -28.09 -27.71 -0.20
CA LEU A 545 -27.29 -26.48 -0.28
C LEU A 545 -27.20 -25.80 1.09
N PHE A 546 -26.01 -25.83 1.71
CA PHE A 546 -25.78 -25.17 2.99
C PHE A 546 -25.64 -23.64 2.82
N THR A 547 -26.72 -22.93 3.10
CA THR A 547 -26.63 -21.54 3.54
C THR A 547 -26.25 -21.52 5.02
N ASN A 548 -25.14 -20.87 5.38
CA ASN A 548 -24.89 -20.46 6.78
C ASN A 548 -25.80 -19.27 7.12
N LEU A 549 -27.11 -19.43 6.91
CA LEU A 549 -28.13 -18.48 7.31
C LEU A 549 -28.61 -18.86 8.72
N PHE A 550 -27.69 -18.81 9.69
CA PHE A 550 -28.10 -18.65 11.07
C PHE A 550 -28.65 -17.23 11.20
N LEU A 551 -29.95 -17.11 10.93
CA LEU A 551 -30.77 -16.08 11.56
C LEU A 551 -30.61 -16.29 13.07
N CYS A 552 -29.96 -15.34 13.75
CA CYS A 552 -30.16 -15.21 15.18
C CYS A 552 -31.64 -14.88 15.40
N VAL A 553 -32.30 -15.74 16.17
CA VAL A 553 -33.51 -15.38 16.92
C VAL A 553 -33.07 -14.81 18.26
#